data_AF-A0A7Y4ZCV6-F1
#
_entry.id   AF-A0A7Y4ZCV6-F1
#
_cell.length_a   1.000
_cell.length_b   1.000
_cell.length_c   1.000
_cell.angle_alpha   90.00
_cell.angle_beta   90.00
_cell.angle_gamma   90.00
#
_symmetry.space_group_name_H-M   'P 1'
#
loop_
_entity.id
_entity.type
_entity.pdbx_description
1 polymer ?
#
loop_
_entity_poly.entity_id
_entity_poly.type
_entity_poly.pdbx_seq_one_letter_code
_entity_poly.pdbx_strand_id
1 'polypeptide(L)'
;MKTDLDKQGNAMAKQILGLGIIMVALWVHTQASYAADVQKVPQHPVIKGYGKVQPYPGAAMQPSPERHYQVLFDITKAADAPDKLNPGLDHVARLLNLYALAGVPTDHLKIVLVVHGPATSIVLKNDAYRKLHQQDNPNSEIIHLLNGARVKLYICGQALAEKKLEIASVNPEITLAVSALTVLIDHQLDGYALIPN
;
A
#
# COMPACT_ATOMS: atom_id res chain seq x y z
N MET A 1 -40.77 -30.65 85.81
CA MET A 1 -40.98 -29.33 86.44
C MET A 1 -40.58 -28.28 85.43
N LYS A 2 -41.34 -27.18 85.28
CA LYS A 2 -40.88 -25.91 84.65
C LYS A 2 -39.61 -25.42 85.39
N THR A 3 -38.72 -24.54 84.94
CA THR A 3 -38.49 -23.72 83.72
C THR A 3 -36.96 -23.42 83.70
N ASP A 4 -36.29 -22.66 82.81
CA ASP A 4 -36.60 -21.81 81.65
C ASP A 4 -35.79 -22.33 80.42
N LEU A 5 -35.82 -21.86 79.16
CA LEU A 5 -35.93 -20.54 78.50
C LEU A 5 -34.68 -19.62 78.61
N ASP A 6 -33.93 -19.59 77.51
CA ASP A 6 -33.29 -18.41 76.90
C ASP A 6 -32.55 -17.38 77.79
N LYS A 7 -31.22 -17.48 77.76
CA LYS A 7 -30.30 -16.36 77.46
C LYS A 7 -29.03 -16.96 76.86
N GLN A 8 -28.86 -16.88 75.55
CA GLN A 8 -28.21 -15.76 74.85
C GLN A 8 -26.83 -15.39 75.42
N GLY A 9 -25.82 -15.44 74.55
CA GLY A 9 -24.54 -14.79 74.76
C GLY A 9 -23.37 -15.76 74.91
N ASN A 10 -22.47 -15.68 73.94
CA ASN A 10 -21.07 -16.12 74.01
C ASN A 10 -20.80 -17.64 74.10
N ALA A 11 -19.74 -18.18 73.50
CA ALA A 11 -18.90 -17.67 72.41
C ALA A 11 -18.09 -18.84 71.83
N MET A 12 -17.73 -18.75 70.55
CA MET A 12 -16.41 -19.15 70.02
C MET A 12 -15.78 -20.47 70.55
N ALA A 13 -16.49 -21.60 70.54
CA ALA A 13 -15.88 -22.90 70.90
C ALA A 13 -16.59 -24.12 70.25
N LYS A 14 -16.18 -24.45 69.01
CA LYS A 14 -16.24 -25.77 68.35
C LYS A 14 -15.57 -25.64 66.98
N GLN A 15 -14.27 -25.87 66.87
CA GLN A 15 -13.69 -27.19 66.61
C GLN A 15 -14.36 -27.90 65.43
N ILE A 16 -13.78 -27.71 64.24
CA ILE A 16 -13.83 -28.70 63.16
C ILE A 16 -12.38 -29.00 62.77
N LEU A 17 -12.11 -30.30 62.77
CA LEU A 17 -11.05 -31.08 62.13
C LEU A 17 -10.37 -30.37 60.93
N GLY A 18 -9.07 -30.55 60.66
CA GLY A 18 -8.22 -31.70 61.01
C GLY A 18 -7.89 -32.49 59.75
N LEU A 19 -6.67 -32.24 59.21
CA LEU A 19 -6.02 -32.89 58.05
C LEU A 19 -6.76 -32.84 56.70
N GLY A 20 -6.13 -32.21 55.70
CA GLY A 20 -6.64 -32.16 54.33
C GLY A 20 -5.78 -31.30 53.41
N ILE A 21 -4.49 -31.61 53.27
CA ILE A 21 -3.65 -30.98 52.24
C ILE A 21 -4.18 -31.41 50.87
N ILE A 22 -4.68 -30.46 50.07
CA ILE A 22 -4.56 -30.37 48.61
C ILE A 22 -4.98 -28.94 48.23
N MET A 23 -4.01 -28.11 47.85
CA MET A 23 -4.29 -26.80 47.24
C MET A 23 -4.71 -27.02 45.78
N VAL A 24 -6.02 -27.02 45.50
CA VAL A 24 -6.50 -26.90 44.12
C VAL A 24 -6.41 -25.43 43.69
N ALA A 25 -5.19 -24.98 43.40
CA ALA A 25 -4.99 -23.72 42.71
C ALA A 25 -5.48 -23.88 41.25
N LEU A 26 -6.70 -23.41 40.96
CA LEU A 26 -7.18 -23.35 39.57
C LEU A 26 -6.32 -22.38 38.76
N TRP A 27 -5.33 -22.94 38.06
CA TRP A 27 -4.58 -22.26 37.03
C TRP A 27 -5.50 -21.90 35.86
N VAL A 28 -6.01 -20.67 35.88
CA VAL A 28 -6.60 -20.04 34.69
C VAL A 28 -5.51 -19.95 33.63
N HIS A 29 -5.50 -20.91 32.72
CA HIS A 29 -4.62 -20.89 31.57
C HIS A 29 -5.08 -19.76 30.64
N THR A 30 -4.41 -18.62 30.74
CA THR A 30 -4.48 -17.59 29.70
C THR A 30 -3.89 -18.17 28.42
N GLN A 31 -4.74 -18.65 27.52
CA GLN A 31 -4.34 -18.90 26.15
C GLN A 31 -4.07 -17.55 25.47
N ALA A 32 -2.86 -17.03 25.70
CA ALA A 32 -2.27 -16.02 24.84
C ALA A 32 -2.08 -16.68 23.47
N SER A 33 -3.05 -16.49 22.58
CA SER A 33 -2.93 -16.86 21.17
C SER A 33 -1.76 -16.08 20.59
N TYR A 34 -0.60 -16.72 20.49
CA TYR A 34 0.51 -16.21 19.70
C TYR A 34 0.03 -16.06 18.27
N ALA A 35 -0.24 -14.82 17.86
CA ALA A 35 -0.40 -14.49 16.46
C ALA A 35 0.87 -14.97 15.74
N ALA A 36 0.70 -15.84 14.74
CA ALA A 36 1.82 -16.40 14.01
C ALA A 36 2.68 -15.27 13.43
N ASP A 37 3.99 -15.34 13.65
CA ASP A 37 4.95 -14.38 13.11
C ASP A 37 5.04 -14.58 11.59
N VAL A 38 4.16 -13.90 10.86
CA VAL A 38 4.18 -13.85 9.40
C VAL A 38 5.43 -13.10 8.98
N GLN A 39 6.49 -13.87 8.72
CA GLN A 39 7.80 -13.34 8.38
C GLN A 39 7.70 -12.29 7.27
N LYS A 40 8.25 -11.11 7.55
CA LYS A 40 8.20 -9.92 6.69
C LYS A 40 9.10 -10.05 5.46
N VAL A 41 8.77 -10.96 4.56
CA VAL A 41 9.31 -10.97 3.20
C VAL A 41 8.75 -9.74 2.47
N PRO A 42 9.56 -8.85 1.88
CA PRO A 42 9.07 -7.77 1.04
C PRO A 42 8.31 -8.35 -0.15
N GLN A 43 6.99 -8.21 -0.16
CA GLN A 43 6.16 -8.79 -1.20
C GLN A 43 6.09 -7.82 -2.38
N HIS A 44 6.61 -8.24 -3.53
CA HIS A 44 6.47 -7.54 -4.80
C HIS A 44 5.74 -8.46 -5.79
N PRO A 45 4.46 -8.82 -5.52
CA PRO A 45 3.77 -9.89 -6.25
C PRO A 45 3.56 -9.58 -7.73
N VAL A 46 3.42 -8.30 -8.10
CA VAL A 46 3.19 -7.86 -9.49
C VAL A 46 4.42 -7.14 -10.03
N ILE A 47 4.77 -5.99 -9.43
CA ILE A 47 5.91 -5.18 -9.87
C ILE A 47 7.12 -5.53 -9.04
N LYS A 48 7.89 -6.51 -9.51
CA LYS A 48 9.12 -6.98 -8.85
C LYS A 48 10.12 -5.84 -8.66
N GLY A 49 10.71 -5.74 -7.47
CA GLY A 49 11.75 -4.75 -7.14
C GLY A 49 11.25 -3.35 -6.74
N TYR A 50 9.98 -3.01 -7.02
CA TYR A 50 9.42 -1.69 -6.78
C TYR A 50 8.10 -1.73 -6.02
N GLY A 51 7.71 -0.62 -5.41
CA GLY A 51 6.41 -0.51 -4.74
C GLY A 51 6.31 -1.42 -3.52
N LYS A 52 7.32 -1.36 -2.64
CA LYS A 52 7.43 -2.24 -1.47
C LYS A 52 6.21 -2.11 -0.56
N VAL A 53 5.55 -3.25 -0.32
CA VAL A 53 4.40 -3.35 0.59
C VAL A 53 4.72 -4.18 1.84
N GLN A 54 3.95 -3.94 2.88
CA GLN A 54 3.93 -4.69 4.13
C GLN A 54 2.49 -5.17 4.34
N PRO A 55 2.22 -6.48 4.47
CA PRO A 55 0.86 -6.96 4.72
C PRO A 55 0.38 -6.56 6.12
N TYR A 56 -0.90 -6.18 6.20
CA TYR A 56 -1.64 -5.91 7.43
C TYR A 56 -3.03 -6.59 7.36
N PRO A 57 -3.13 -7.91 7.55
CA PRO A 57 -4.39 -8.64 7.30
C PRO A 57 -5.59 -8.15 8.13
N GLY A 58 -5.34 -7.73 9.38
CA GLY A 58 -6.36 -7.18 10.28
C GLY A 58 -6.62 -5.67 10.15
N ALA A 59 -6.19 -5.02 9.06
CA ALA A 59 -6.50 -3.60 8.83
C ALA A 59 -8.01 -3.40 8.61
N ALA A 60 -8.59 -2.36 9.22
CA ALA A 60 -10.02 -2.05 9.15
C ALA A 60 -10.51 -1.67 7.73
N MET A 61 -9.59 -1.33 6.83
CA MET A 61 -9.85 -1.06 5.42
C MET A 61 -8.94 -1.96 4.58
N GLN A 62 -9.53 -2.69 3.64
CA GLN A 62 -8.84 -3.51 2.64
C GLN A 62 -9.44 -3.24 1.25
N PRO A 63 -8.67 -3.41 0.16
CA PRO A 63 -9.25 -3.60 -1.17
C PRO A 63 -10.18 -4.83 -1.14
N SER A 64 -11.26 -4.78 -1.93
CA SER A 64 -12.24 -5.86 -2.05
C SER A 64 -12.06 -6.55 -3.40
N PRO A 65 -11.87 -7.88 -3.46
CA PRO A 65 -11.75 -8.63 -4.72
C PRO A 65 -12.90 -8.38 -5.70
N GLU A 66 -14.11 -8.23 -5.16
CA GLU A 66 -15.37 -8.08 -5.92
C GLU A 66 -15.57 -6.70 -6.55
N ARG A 67 -14.68 -5.73 -6.28
CA ARG A 67 -14.81 -4.37 -6.82
C ARG A 67 -13.95 -4.17 -8.05
N HIS A 68 -14.50 -3.51 -9.05
CA HIS A 68 -13.72 -2.89 -10.12
C HIS A 68 -13.21 -1.51 -9.67
N TYR A 69 -11.97 -1.21 -10.03
CA TYR A 69 -11.24 -0.02 -9.65
C TYR A 69 -10.72 0.69 -10.89
N GLN A 70 -10.95 2.00 -10.94
CA GLN A 70 -10.40 2.91 -11.94
C GLN A 70 -9.59 3.96 -11.18
N VAL A 71 -8.27 3.97 -11.38
CA VAL A 71 -7.34 4.82 -10.62
C VAL A 71 -6.50 5.66 -11.57
N LEU A 72 -6.45 6.96 -11.31
CA LEU A 72 -5.70 7.94 -12.08
C LEU A 72 -4.62 8.57 -11.19
N PHE A 73 -3.35 8.37 -11.53
CA PHE A 73 -2.24 9.01 -10.84
C PHE A 73 -1.80 10.30 -11.56
N ASP A 74 -1.74 11.40 -10.82
CA ASP A 74 -1.10 12.64 -11.28
C ASP A 74 0.34 12.69 -10.76
N ILE A 75 1.32 12.59 -11.67
CA ILE A 75 2.75 12.55 -11.32
C ILE A 75 3.43 13.85 -11.75
N THR A 76 3.61 14.74 -10.78
CA THR A 76 4.22 16.07 -10.93
C THR A 76 5.51 16.21 -10.11
N LYS A 77 5.63 15.53 -8.97
CA LYS A 77 6.83 15.58 -8.11
C LYS A 77 8.04 14.92 -8.79
N ALA A 78 9.15 15.65 -8.87
CA ALA A 78 10.44 15.13 -9.33
C ALA A 78 11.00 14.05 -8.38
N ALA A 79 11.97 13.27 -8.86
CA ALA A 79 12.81 12.46 -7.98
C ALA A 79 13.75 13.35 -7.15
N ASP A 80 14.14 12.90 -5.96
CA ASP A 80 14.96 13.69 -5.03
C ASP A 80 16.39 13.94 -5.59
N ALA A 81 16.88 13.08 -6.48
CA ALA A 81 18.09 13.26 -7.29
C ALA A 81 17.99 12.46 -8.61
N PRO A 82 18.81 12.77 -9.65
CA PRO A 82 18.73 12.10 -10.95
C PRO A 82 19.05 10.59 -10.92
N ASP A 83 19.78 10.12 -9.92
CA ASP A 83 20.10 8.70 -9.72
C ASP A 83 18.99 7.94 -8.96
N LYS A 84 17.90 8.63 -8.57
CA LYS A 84 16.81 8.05 -7.78
C LYS A 84 15.58 7.79 -8.63
N LEU A 85 14.92 6.69 -8.26
CA LEU A 85 13.57 6.35 -8.69
C LEU A 85 12.59 7.50 -8.37
N ASN A 86 11.67 7.78 -9.29
CA ASN A 86 10.59 8.72 -9.02
C ASN A 86 9.58 8.13 -8.01
N PRO A 87 9.25 8.85 -6.92
CA PRO A 87 8.35 8.35 -5.89
C PRO A 87 6.91 8.12 -6.39
N GLY A 88 6.47 8.85 -7.41
CA GLY A 88 5.16 8.63 -8.05
C GLY A 88 5.08 7.26 -8.71
N LEU A 89 6.12 6.86 -9.45
CA LEU A 89 6.16 5.54 -10.09
C LEU A 89 6.23 4.40 -9.05
N ASP A 90 6.98 4.57 -7.96
CA ASP A 90 6.97 3.62 -6.83
C ASP A 90 5.57 3.50 -6.20
N HIS A 91 4.84 4.60 -6.06
CA HIS A 91 3.47 4.60 -5.54
C HIS A 91 2.50 3.83 -6.46
N VAL A 92 2.63 3.92 -7.79
CA VAL A 92 1.81 3.11 -8.71
C VAL A 92 2.12 1.62 -8.56
N ALA A 93 3.41 1.25 -8.52
CA ALA A 93 3.84 -0.12 -8.27
C ALA A 93 3.34 -0.66 -6.91
N ARG A 94 3.33 0.21 -5.89
CA ARG A 94 2.84 -0.11 -4.55
C ARG A 94 1.33 -0.38 -4.54
N LEU A 95 0.55 0.38 -5.29
CA LEU A 95 -0.89 0.13 -5.42
C LEU A 95 -1.16 -1.22 -6.09
N LEU A 96 -0.49 -1.52 -7.20
CA LEU A 96 -0.59 -2.84 -7.86
C LEU A 96 -0.24 -3.99 -6.90
N ASN A 97 0.85 -3.85 -6.14
CA ASN A 97 1.27 -4.85 -5.17
C ASN A 97 0.26 -4.99 -4.01
N LEU A 98 -0.27 -3.90 -3.45
CA LEU A 98 -1.30 -3.94 -2.40
C LEU A 98 -2.58 -4.65 -2.86
N TYR A 99 -3.06 -4.34 -4.06
CA TYR A 99 -4.31 -4.88 -4.59
C TYR A 99 -4.17 -6.37 -4.94
N ALA A 100 -3.02 -6.80 -5.45
CA ALA A 100 -2.71 -8.21 -5.63
C ALA A 100 -2.63 -8.98 -4.30
N LEU A 101 -2.06 -8.40 -3.23
CA LEU A 101 -2.08 -9.02 -1.90
C LEU A 101 -3.48 -9.13 -1.31
N ALA A 102 -4.38 -8.22 -1.66
CA ALA A 102 -5.79 -8.27 -1.28
C ALA A 102 -6.62 -9.24 -2.16
N GLY A 103 -6.02 -9.90 -3.14
CA GLY A 103 -6.70 -10.85 -4.03
C GLY A 103 -7.55 -10.20 -5.13
N VAL A 104 -7.35 -8.91 -5.43
CA VAL A 104 -8.08 -8.24 -6.52
C VAL A 104 -7.62 -8.76 -7.89
N PRO A 105 -8.54 -9.24 -8.75
CA PRO A 105 -8.21 -9.67 -10.11
C PRO A 105 -7.57 -8.56 -10.95
N THR A 106 -6.65 -8.91 -11.85
CA THR A 106 -5.90 -7.90 -12.64
C THR A 106 -6.77 -7.15 -13.65
N ASP A 107 -7.85 -7.75 -14.12
CA ASP A 107 -8.87 -7.14 -14.97
C ASP A 107 -9.89 -6.28 -14.20
N HIS A 108 -9.95 -6.44 -12.87
CA HIS A 108 -10.70 -5.55 -11.99
C HIS A 108 -9.99 -4.22 -11.75
N LEU A 109 -8.68 -4.10 -12.03
CA LEU A 109 -7.87 -2.92 -11.72
C LEU A 109 -7.38 -2.19 -12.98
N LYS A 110 -8.01 -1.07 -13.32
CA LYS A 110 -7.61 -0.18 -14.42
C LYS A 110 -6.83 1.00 -13.87
N ILE A 111 -5.56 1.12 -14.23
CA ILE A 111 -4.70 2.23 -13.81
C ILE A 111 -4.26 3.07 -15.00
N VAL A 112 -4.36 4.38 -14.83
CA VAL A 112 -3.79 5.40 -15.69
C VAL A 112 -2.83 6.24 -14.85
N LEU A 113 -1.71 6.66 -15.41
CA LEU A 113 -0.89 7.73 -14.85
C LEU A 113 -0.60 8.78 -15.92
N VAL A 114 -0.39 10.02 -15.49
CA VAL A 114 0.12 11.08 -16.35
C VAL A 114 1.28 11.80 -15.66
N VAL A 115 2.37 11.97 -16.41
CA VAL A 115 3.56 12.69 -15.95
C VAL A 115 3.58 14.10 -16.54
N HIS A 116 3.87 15.10 -15.71
CA HIS A 116 4.09 16.49 -16.13
C HIS A 116 4.95 17.27 -15.12
N GLY A 117 4.97 18.60 -15.24
CA GLY A 117 5.62 19.47 -14.27
C GLY A 117 7.10 19.12 -14.02
N PRO A 118 7.60 19.24 -12.77
CA PRO A 118 8.95 18.83 -12.40
C PRO A 118 9.31 17.38 -12.76
N ALA A 119 8.37 16.44 -12.75
CA ALA A 119 8.60 15.02 -13.04
C ALA A 119 8.90 14.70 -14.51
N THR A 120 8.63 15.60 -15.45
CA THR A 120 8.67 15.33 -16.92
C THR A 120 9.91 14.55 -17.42
N SER A 121 11.13 14.77 -16.91
CA SER A 121 12.32 14.07 -17.44
C SER A 121 12.35 12.55 -17.14
N ILE A 122 11.53 12.04 -16.22
CA ILE A 122 11.50 10.61 -15.88
C ILE A 122 10.98 9.73 -17.03
N VAL A 123 10.30 10.31 -18.04
CA VAL A 123 9.75 9.56 -19.18
C VAL A 123 10.76 9.33 -20.32
N LEU A 124 11.97 9.87 -20.21
CA LEU A 124 12.95 9.88 -21.29
C LEU A 124 13.63 8.52 -21.49
N LYS A 125 14.03 8.23 -22.73
CA LYS A 125 14.98 7.16 -23.05
C LYS A 125 16.34 7.43 -22.38
N ASN A 126 17.11 6.37 -22.12
CA ASN A 126 18.42 6.50 -21.45
C ASN A 126 19.40 7.41 -22.22
N ASP A 127 19.37 7.47 -23.55
CA ASP A 127 20.24 8.35 -24.33
C ASP A 127 19.90 9.83 -24.15
N ALA A 128 18.61 10.16 -24.03
CA ALA A 128 18.13 11.51 -23.76
C ALA A 128 18.35 11.90 -22.29
N TYR A 129 18.07 10.98 -21.36
CA TYR A 129 18.32 11.20 -19.92
C TYR A 129 19.81 11.43 -19.64
N ARG A 130 20.72 10.66 -20.28
CA ARG A 130 22.18 10.87 -20.20
C ARG A 130 22.61 12.28 -20.63
N LYS A 131 21.96 12.89 -21.62
CA LYS A 131 22.28 14.26 -22.07
C LYS A 131 21.94 15.32 -21.01
N LEU A 132 20.96 15.06 -20.14
CA LEU A 132 20.53 15.96 -19.07
C LEU A 132 21.24 15.68 -17.73
N HIS A 133 21.55 14.41 -17.45
CA HIS A 133 21.89 13.94 -16.11
C HIS A 133 23.18 13.12 -16.03
N GLN A 134 23.87 12.86 -17.16
CA GLN A 134 25.14 12.10 -17.25
C GLN A 134 25.07 10.62 -16.82
N GLN A 135 23.86 10.06 -16.74
CA GLN A 135 23.58 8.67 -16.37
C GLN A 135 22.33 8.16 -17.09
N ASP A 136 22.10 6.85 -17.05
CA ASP A 136 20.87 6.23 -17.56
C ASP A 136 19.65 6.64 -16.71
N ASN A 137 18.45 6.51 -17.27
CA ASN A 137 17.22 6.85 -16.56
C ASN A 137 16.90 5.74 -15.54
N PRO A 138 16.90 6.01 -14.21
CA PRO A 138 16.60 4.99 -13.20
C PRO A 138 15.14 4.52 -13.23
N ASN A 139 14.29 5.17 -14.02
CA ASN A 139 12.87 4.87 -14.14
C ASN A 139 12.55 3.91 -15.30
N SER A 140 13.49 3.61 -16.20
CA SER A 140 13.21 2.83 -17.41
C SER A 140 12.68 1.42 -17.13
N GLU A 141 13.21 0.72 -16.13
CA GLU A 141 12.77 -0.63 -15.77
C GLU A 141 11.37 -0.62 -15.12
N ILE A 142 11.08 0.29 -14.18
CA ILE A 142 9.73 0.38 -13.60
C ILE A 142 8.69 0.80 -14.64
N ILE A 143 9.02 1.67 -15.59
CA ILE A 143 8.14 2.05 -16.70
C ILE A 143 7.76 0.82 -17.52
N HIS A 144 8.74 -0.02 -17.87
CA HIS A 144 8.52 -1.27 -18.59
C HIS A 144 7.64 -2.26 -17.80
N LEU A 145 7.89 -2.42 -16.50
CA LEU A 145 7.08 -3.30 -15.64
C LEU A 145 5.65 -2.79 -15.47
N LEU A 146 5.42 -1.48 -15.36
CA LEU A 146 4.10 -0.88 -15.28
C LEU A 146 3.33 -1.04 -16.60
N ASN A 147 4.00 -0.84 -17.75
CA ASN A 147 3.43 -1.13 -19.07
C ASN A 147 3.06 -2.62 -19.22
N GLY A 148 3.95 -3.53 -18.80
CA GLY A 148 3.69 -4.97 -18.76
C GLY A 148 2.51 -5.36 -17.85
N ALA A 149 2.30 -4.62 -16.75
CA ALA A 149 1.12 -4.72 -15.88
C ALA A 149 -0.12 -3.99 -16.41
N ARG A 150 -0.10 -3.54 -17.69
CA ARG A 150 -1.20 -2.90 -18.41
C ARG A 150 -1.63 -1.53 -17.85
N VAL A 151 -0.74 -0.85 -17.12
CA VAL A 151 -0.94 0.56 -16.73
C VAL A 151 -0.85 1.43 -17.99
N LYS A 152 -1.82 2.34 -18.18
CA LYS A 152 -1.74 3.35 -19.24
C LYS A 152 -0.83 4.49 -18.79
N LEU A 153 0.24 4.74 -19.54
CA LEU A 153 1.27 5.72 -19.21
C LEU A 153 1.14 6.93 -20.15
N TYR A 154 0.89 8.13 -19.62
CA TYR A 154 0.85 9.37 -20.40
C TYR A 154 1.96 10.36 -20.03
N ILE A 155 2.39 11.15 -21.00
CA ILE A 155 3.21 12.36 -20.81
C ILE A 155 2.47 13.60 -21.33
N CYS A 156 2.54 14.70 -20.57
CA CYS A 156 2.02 16.00 -20.99
C CYS A 156 2.89 16.63 -22.10
N GLY A 157 2.32 16.80 -23.29
CA GLY A 157 2.98 17.46 -24.41
C GLY A 157 3.36 18.92 -24.14
N GLN A 158 2.56 19.67 -23.39
CA GLN A 158 2.92 21.04 -22.99
C GLN A 158 4.17 21.05 -22.10
N ALA A 159 4.28 20.12 -21.14
CA ALA A 159 5.43 20.05 -20.24
C ALA A 159 6.73 19.61 -20.96
N LEU A 160 6.62 18.79 -22.01
CA LEU A 160 7.75 18.50 -22.91
C LEU A 160 8.18 19.77 -23.66
N ALA A 161 7.24 20.52 -24.22
CA ALA A 161 7.52 21.76 -24.95
C ALA A 161 8.16 22.85 -24.05
N GLU A 162 7.61 23.07 -22.85
CA GLU A 162 8.16 23.99 -21.83
C GLU A 162 9.62 23.65 -21.47
N LYS A 163 9.94 22.36 -21.38
CA LYS A 163 11.30 21.87 -21.08
C LYS A 163 12.19 21.67 -22.30
N LYS A 164 11.69 21.97 -23.51
CA LYS A 164 12.40 21.79 -24.79
C LYS A 164 12.87 20.35 -25.01
N LEU A 165 12.01 19.39 -24.69
CA LEU A 165 12.24 17.95 -24.84
C LEU A 165 11.49 17.42 -26.06
N GLU A 166 12.23 16.83 -26.99
CA GLU A 166 11.67 16.28 -28.24
C GLU A 166 10.80 15.04 -27.98
N ILE A 167 9.67 14.91 -28.68
CA ILE A 167 8.78 13.73 -28.57
C ILE A 167 9.55 12.43 -28.85
N ALA A 168 10.48 12.44 -29.81
CA ALA A 168 11.33 11.30 -30.15
C ALA A 168 12.25 10.83 -28.99
N SER A 169 12.46 11.66 -27.96
CA SER A 169 13.27 11.35 -26.78
C SER A 169 12.52 10.60 -25.67
N VAL A 170 11.19 10.55 -25.74
CA VAL A 170 10.31 9.83 -24.79
C VAL A 170 10.41 8.32 -24.98
N ASN A 171 10.32 7.55 -23.88
CA ASN A 171 10.22 6.09 -23.90
C ASN A 171 8.99 5.66 -24.74
N PRO A 172 9.14 4.74 -25.73
CA PRO A 172 8.05 4.34 -26.62
C PRO A 172 6.84 3.68 -25.92
N GLU A 173 6.97 3.26 -24.66
CA GLU A 173 5.86 2.72 -23.84
C GLU A 173 4.96 3.82 -23.25
N ILE A 174 5.37 5.09 -23.36
CA ILE A 174 4.64 6.24 -22.82
C ILE A 174 3.96 7.01 -23.95
N THR A 175 2.64 7.16 -23.83
CA THR A 175 1.81 7.82 -24.84
C THR A 175 1.84 9.34 -24.64
N LEU A 176 2.07 10.09 -25.73
CA LEU A 176 1.94 11.54 -25.73
C LEU A 176 0.46 11.96 -25.62
N ALA A 177 0.13 12.76 -24.59
CA ALA A 177 -1.13 13.48 -24.51
C ALA A 177 -0.92 14.97 -24.82
N VAL A 178 -1.96 15.66 -25.32
CA VAL A 178 -1.90 17.10 -25.59
C VAL A 178 -1.51 17.89 -24.33
N SER A 179 -2.07 17.51 -23.17
CA SER A 179 -1.72 18.04 -21.85
C SER A 179 -2.01 17.00 -20.76
N ALA A 180 -1.46 17.21 -19.56
CA ALA A 180 -1.93 16.49 -18.37
C ALA A 180 -3.37 16.88 -18.00
N LEU A 181 -3.72 18.16 -18.14
CA LEU A 181 -5.05 18.69 -17.79
C LEU A 181 -6.18 17.91 -18.48
N THR A 182 -6.05 17.63 -19.78
CA THR A 182 -7.03 16.82 -20.53
C THR A 182 -7.08 15.38 -20.03
N VAL A 183 -5.94 14.74 -19.77
CA VAL A 183 -5.90 13.37 -19.21
C VAL A 183 -6.57 13.32 -17.84
N LEU A 184 -6.32 14.32 -16.99
CA LEU A 184 -6.86 14.42 -15.64
C LEU A 184 -8.37 14.66 -15.65
N ILE A 185 -8.88 15.57 -16.49
CA ILE A 185 -10.31 15.88 -16.59
C ILE A 185 -11.07 14.68 -17.16
N ASP A 186 -10.66 14.18 -18.34
CA ASP A 186 -11.44 13.18 -19.07
C ASP A 186 -11.53 11.85 -18.30
N HIS A 187 -10.43 11.38 -17.69
CA HIS A 187 -10.48 10.15 -16.90
C HIS A 187 -11.27 10.31 -15.59
N GLN A 188 -11.27 11.48 -14.95
CA GLN A 188 -12.14 11.69 -13.78
C GLN A 188 -13.62 11.70 -14.17
N LEU A 189 -13.97 12.24 -15.34
CA LEU A 189 -15.33 12.15 -15.90
C LEU A 189 -15.71 10.71 -16.26
N ASP A 190 -14.77 9.89 -16.72
CA ASP A 190 -14.91 8.43 -16.90
C ASP A 190 -14.94 7.63 -15.58
N GLY A 191 -14.99 8.30 -14.42
CA GLY A 191 -15.13 7.68 -13.10
C GLY A 191 -13.82 7.20 -12.45
N TYR A 192 -12.65 7.62 -12.95
CA TYR A 192 -11.37 7.30 -12.30
C TYR A 192 -11.17 8.12 -11.02
N ALA A 193 -10.79 7.45 -9.93
CA ALA A 193 -10.39 8.11 -8.69
C ALA A 193 -8.97 8.70 -8.82
N LEU A 194 -8.84 10.01 -8.59
CA LEU A 194 -7.57 10.73 -8.64
C LEU A 194 -6.71 10.47 -7.39
N ILE A 195 -5.43 10.15 -7.61
CA ILE A 195 -4.38 10.12 -6.61
C ILE A 195 -3.28 11.12 -7.02
N PRO A 196 -3.18 12.29 -6.36
CA PRO A 196 -2.11 13.26 -6.61
C PRO A 196 -0.78 12.84 -5.94
N ASN A 197 0.35 13.41 -6.40
CA ASN A 197 1.71 13.12 -5.89
C ASN A 197 2.57 14.38 -5.62
#